data_AF-A0A661R918-F1
#
_entry.id   AF-A0A661R918-F1
#
_cell.length_a   1.000
_cell.length_b   1.000
_cell.length_c   1.000
_cell.angle_alpha   90.00
_cell.angle_beta   90.00
_cell.angle_gamma   90.00
#
_symmetry.space_group_name_H-M   'P 1'
#
loop_
_entity.id
_entity.type
_entity.pdbx_description
1 polymer ?
#
loop_
_entity_poly.entity_id
_entity_poly.type
_entity_poly.pdbx_seq_one_letter_code
_entity_poly.pdbx_strand_id
1 'polypeptide(L)'
;MNLHELARMSKIPYTTVRKYVHLLWEKGYISPKRVENRLELSPRDIEIFERFVELARSGINLQTALERLGDALSPTQSYISEELYKLRKENEELRKEVRHL
;
A
#
# COMPACT_ATOMS: atom_id res chain seq x y z
N MET A 1 2.08 18.18 2.78
CA MET A 1 2.00 18.26 1.30
C MET A 1 0.55 18.20 0.87
N ASN A 2 0.13 19.04 -0.07
CA ASN A 2 -1.26 19.03 -0.57
C ASN A 2 -1.46 18.05 -1.74
N LEU A 3 -2.72 17.79 -2.09
CA LEU A 3 -3.08 16.86 -3.17
C LEU A 3 -2.57 17.27 -4.56
N HIS A 4 -2.43 18.57 -4.84
CA HIS A 4 -1.92 19.06 -6.12
C HIS A 4 -0.41 18.83 -6.26
N GLU A 5 0.34 18.99 -5.16
CA GLU A 5 1.76 18.65 -5.08
C GLU A 5 1.96 17.14 -5.23
N LEU A 6 1.16 16.35 -4.50
CA LEU A 6 1.23 14.88 -4.56
C LEU A 6 0.95 14.36 -5.98
N ALA A 7 -0.04 14.93 -6.68
CA ALA A 7 -0.34 14.58 -8.07
C ALA A 7 0.83 14.87 -9.03
N ARG A 8 1.48 16.02 -8.86
CA ARG A 8 2.67 16.39 -9.67
C ARG A 8 3.84 15.46 -9.40
N MET A 9 4.13 15.15 -8.14
CA MET A 9 5.26 14.29 -7.75
C MET A 9 5.07 12.83 -8.18
N SER A 10 3.90 12.26 -7.90
CA SER A 10 3.60 10.86 -8.22
C SER A 10 3.35 10.61 -9.71
N LYS A 11 3.22 11.68 -10.51
CA LYS A 11 2.79 11.65 -11.92
C LYS A 11 1.44 10.95 -12.09
N ILE A 12 0.54 11.12 -11.13
CA ILE A 12 -0.82 10.55 -11.14
C ILE A 12 -1.83 11.69 -11.32
N PRO A 13 -2.88 11.51 -12.15
CA PRO A 13 -3.93 12.50 -12.28
C PRO A 13 -4.54 12.88 -10.92
N TYR A 14 -4.78 14.18 -10.72
CA TYR A 14 -5.34 14.71 -9.47
C TYR A 14 -6.62 13.99 -9.02
N THR A 15 -7.49 13.64 -9.97
CA THR A 15 -8.73 12.89 -9.72
C THR A 15 -8.47 11.51 -9.14
N THR A 16 -7.43 10.81 -9.62
CA THR A 16 -7.00 9.51 -9.11
C THR A 16 -6.34 9.65 -7.74
N VAL A 17 -5.46 10.64 -7.55
CA VAL A 17 -4.86 10.93 -6.22
C VAL A 17 -5.95 11.19 -5.18
N ARG A 18 -6.95 12.01 -5.52
CA ARG A 18 -8.07 12.31 -4.64
C ARG A 18 -8.85 11.04 -4.25
N LYS A 19 -9.11 10.14 -5.21
CA LYS A 19 -9.77 8.86 -4.94
C LYS A 19 -8.93 7.97 -4.01
N TYR A 20 -7.64 7.85 -4.28
CA TYR A 20 -6.74 7.02 -3.49
C TYR A 20 -6.58 7.53 -2.07
N VAL A 21 -6.38 8.84 -1.90
CA VAL A 21 -6.34 9.46 -0.57
C VAL A 21 -7.66 9.26 0.17
N HIS A 22 -8.80 9.38 -0.51
CA HIS A 22 -10.09 9.11 0.11
C HIS A 22 -10.21 7.65 0.59
N LEU A 23 -9.83 6.67 -0.25
CA LEU A 23 -9.85 5.25 0.11
C LEU A 23 -8.95 4.94 1.32
N LEU A 24 -7.72 5.48 1.31
CA LEU A 24 -6.77 5.29 2.42
C LEU A 24 -7.27 5.93 3.71
N TRP A 25 -7.96 7.06 3.63
CA TRP A 25 -8.56 7.74 4.77
C TRP A 25 -9.78 6.97 5.33
N GLU A 26 -10.65 6.45 4.46
CA GLU A 26 -11.79 5.61 4.86
C GLU A 26 -11.36 4.33 5.58
N LYS A 27 -10.22 3.76 5.18
CA LYS A 27 -9.61 2.60 5.85
C LYS A 27 -8.82 2.96 7.10
N GLY A 28 -8.69 4.25 7.43
CA GLY A 28 -7.95 4.73 8.59
C GLY A 28 -6.43 4.61 8.47
N TYR A 29 -5.90 4.37 7.27
CA TYR A 29 -4.45 4.25 7.05
C TYR A 29 -3.74 5.59 7.06
N ILE A 30 -4.44 6.66 6.67
CA ILE A 30 -3.93 8.03 6.68
C ILE A 30 -4.89 8.96 7.38
N SER A 31 -4.38 10.10 7.88
CA SER A 31 -5.20 11.12 8.53
C SER A 31 -4.86 12.52 8.01
N PRO A 32 -5.36 12.87 6.80
CA PRO A 32 -5.11 14.17 6.20
C PRO A 32 -5.72 15.28 7.06
N LYS A 33 -4.99 16.38 7.26
CA LYS A 33 -5.48 17.54 8.02
C LYS A 33 -6.02 18.59 7.08
N ARG A 34 -7.10 19.26 7.49
CA ARG A 34 -7.62 20.43 6.78
C ARG A 34 -6.91 21.68 7.28
N VAL A 35 -6.18 22.35 6.40
CA VAL A 35 -5.45 23.59 6.66
C VAL A 35 -5.87 24.61 5.60
N GLU A 36 -6.41 25.76 6.01
CA GLU A 36 -6.74 26.87 5.11
C GLU A 36 -7.51 26.46 3.83
N ASN A 37 -8.56 25.65 4.00
CA ASN A 37 -9.38 25.08 2.92
C ASN A 37 -8.70 24.06 1.99
N ARG A 38 -7.52 23.55 2.35
CA ARG A 38 -6.81 22.50 1.62
C ARG A 38 -6.64 21.26 2.50
N LEU A 39 -6.58 20.10 1.86
CA LEU A 39 -6.18 18.85 2.51
C LEU A 39 -4.66 18.72 2.44
N GLU A 40 -4.04 18.56 3.59
CA GLU A 40 -2.62 18.34 3.75
C GLU A 40 -2.33 16.98 4.35
N LEU A 41 -1.38 16.29 3.73
CA LEU A 41 -0.85 15.00 4.15
C LEU A 41 0.46 15.21 4.90
N SER A 42 0.61 14.51 6.02
CA SER A 42 1.87 14.43 6.75
C SER A 42 2.90 13.57 5.99
N PRO A 43 4.20 13.64 6.34
CA PRO A 43 5.22 12.76 5.77
C PRO A 43 4.85 11.27 5.81
N ARG A 44 4.25 10.81 6.92
CA ARG A 44 3.80 9.42 7.08
C ARG A 44 2.65 9.09 6.14
N ASP A 45 1.68 9.99 5.97
CA ASP A 45 0.56 9.75 5.06
C ASP A 45 1.03 9.64 3.61
N ILE A 46 2.06 10.42 3.25
CA ILE A 46 2.69 10.39 1.92
C ILE A 46 3.37 9.04 1.70
N GLU A 47 4.14 8.56 2.67
CA GLU A 47 4.80 7.25 2.59
C GLU A 47 3.79 6.11 2.40
N ILE A 48 2.70 6.14 3.16
CA ILE A 48 1.61 5.14 3.05
C ILE A 48 0.95 5.20 1.68
N PHE A 49 0.73 6.41 1.16
CA PHE A 49 0.20 6.61 -0.18
C PHE A 49 1.13 6.07 -1.26
N GLU A 50 2.44 6.30 -1.16
CA GLU A 50 3.43 5.81 -2.13
C GLU A 50 3.46 4.28 -2.15
N ARG A 51 3.51 3.63 -0.99
CA ARG A 51 3.42 2.17 -0.88
C ARG A 51 2.14 1.62 -1.50
N PHE A 52 1.00 2.28 -1.27
CA PHE A 52 -0.27 1.90 -1.89
C PHE A 52 -0.21 2.00 -3.42
N VAL A 53 0.36 3.08 -3.95
CA VAL A 53 0.51 3.31 -5.39
C VAL A 53 1.42 2.25 -6.02
N GLU A 54 2.52 1.88 -5.38
CA GLU A 54 3.41 0.82 -5.86
C GLU A 54 2.69 -0.51 -5.96
N LEU A 55 1.91 -0.87 -4.93
CA LEU A 55 1.05 -2.05 -4.95
C LEU A 55 0.04 -1.99 -6.10
N ALA A 56 -0.67 -0.87 -6.26
CA ALA A 56 -1.64 -0.70 -7.36
C ALA A 56 -0.97 -0.78 -8.76
N ARG A 57 0.27 -0.30 -8.89
CA ARG A 57 1.04 -0.38 -10.16
C ARG A 57 1.54 -1.78 -10.48
N SER A 58 1.66 -2.67 -9.50
CA SER A 58 2.07 -4.07 -9.69
C SER A 58 1.02 -4.93 -10.41
N GLY A 59 -0.14 -4.37 -10.76
CA GLY A 59 -1.20 -5.05 -11.51
C GLY A 59 -2.18 -5.84 -10.63
N ILE A 60 -2.05 -5.78 -9.30
CA ILE A 60 -3.07 -6.29 -8.39
C ILE A 60 -4.24 -5.30 -8.28
N ASN A 61 -5.43 -5.82 -8.00
CA ASN A 61 -6.60 -4.99 -7.82
C ASN A 61 -6.47 -4.10 -6.56
N LEU A 62 -7.22 -2.97 -6.54
CA LEU A 62 -7.13 -1.98 -5.46
C LEU A 62 -7.49 -2.55 -4.08
N GLN A 63 -8.42 -3.49 -4.01
CA GLN A 63 -8.85 -4.11 -2.76
C GLN A 63 -7.71 -4.93 -2.15
N THR A 64 -7.06 -5.77 -2.94
CA THR A 64 -5.87 -6.55 -2.54
C THR A 64 -4.70 -5.64 -2.19
N ALA A 65 -4.53 -4.51 -2.87
CA ALA A 65 -3.51 -3.51 -2.52
C ALA A 65 -3.78 -2.87 -1.14
N LEU A 66 -5.04 -2.58 -0.81
CA LEU A 66 -5.42 -2.06 0.51
C LEU A 66 -5.20 -3.10 1.61
N GLU A 67 -5.57 -4.35 1.38
CA GLU A 67 -5.37 -5.45 2.34
C GLU A 67 -3.89 -5.65 2.65
N ARG A 68 -3.05 -5.76 1.60
CA ARG A 68 -1.59 -5.91 1.78
C ARG A 68 -0.95 -4.71 2.48
N LEU A 69 -1.46 -3.51 2.20
CA LEU A 69 -1.01 -2.31 2.90
C LEU A 69 -1.38 -2.37 4.38
N GLY A 70 -2.61 -2.80 4.70
CA GLY A 70 -3.05 -3.03 6.08
C GLY A 70 -2.17 -4.04 6.82
N ASP A 71 -1.85 -5.16 6.16
CA ASP A 71 -0.96 -6.20 6.71
C ASP A 71 0.45 -5.66 7.01
N ALA A 72 0.98 -4.79 6.14
CA ALA A 72 2.28 -4.16 6.31
C ALA A 72 2.30 -3.04 7.37
N LEU A 73 1.13 -2.44 7.67
CA LEU A 73 0.99 -1.39 8.68
C LEU A 73 0.70 -1.93 10.08
N SER A 74 0.31 -3.20 10.20
CA SER A 74 0.07 -3.88 11.46
C SER A 74 1.37 -4.54 11.98
N PRO A 75 1.90 -4.13 13.15
CA PRO A 75 3.12 -4.71 13.72
C PRO A 75 3.01 -6.21 13.97
N THR A 76 1.80 -6.73 14.15
CA THR A 76 1.54 -8.15 14.44
C THR A 76 1.42 -9.01 13.17
N GLN A 77 1.04 -8.42 12.03
CA GLN A 77 0.94 -9.14 10.76
C GLN A 77 2.24 -9.13 9.96
N SER A 78 3.15 -8.17 10.17
CA SER A 78 4.46 -8.20 9.50
C SER A 78 5.23 -9.49 9.81
N TYR A 79 5.20 -9.95 11.07
CA TYR A 79 5.80 -11.23 11.48
C TYR A 79 5.12 -12.42 10.79
N ILE A 80 3.79 -12.50 10.83
CA ILE A 80 3.01 -13.59 10.22
C ILE A 80 3.19 -13.62 8.69
N SER A 81 3.30 -12.45 8.06
CA SER A 81 3.47 -12.32 6.61
C SER A 81 4.86 -12.75 6.16
N GLU A 82 5.90 -12.43 6.95
CA GLU A 82 7.27 -12.92 6.73
C GLU A 82 7.36 -14.44 6.91
N GLU A 83 6.72 -14.98 7.96
CA GLU A 83 6.62 -16.42 8.21
C GLU A 83 5.91 -17.13 7.03
N LEU A 84 4.78 -16.58 6.56
CA LEU A 84 4.03 -17.13 5.41
C LEU A 84 4.82 -17.05 4.11
N TYR A 85 5.60 -15.99 3.89
CA TYR A 85 6.46 -15.88 2.71
C TYR A 85 7.57 -16.93 2.74
N LYS A 86 8.23 -17.13 3.88
CA LYS A 86 9.24 -18.19 4.08
C LYS A 86 8.64 -19.57 3.84
N LEU A 87 7.50 -19.88 4.45
CA LEU A 87 6.81 -21.17 4.28
C LEU A 87 6.36 -21.44 2.84
N ARG A 88 5.96 -20.40 2.09
CA ARG A 88 5.62 -20.53 0.67
C ARG A 88 6.84 -20.82 -0.18
N LYS A 89 7.97 -20.16 0.11
CA LYS A 89 9.24 -20.39 -0.59
C LYS A 89 9.77 -21.80 -0.34
N GLU A 90 9.75 -22.26 0.90
CA GLU A 90 10.14 -23.64 1.26
C GLU A 90 9.23 -24.68 0.59
N ASN A 91 7.91 -24.46 0.54
CA ASN A 91 7.00 -25.34 -0.20
C ASN A 91 7.28 -25.37 -1.70
N GLU A 92 7.66 -24.24 -2.29
CA GLU A 92 8.01 -24.18 -3.70
C GLU A 92 9.30 -24.96 -3.99
N GLU A 93 10.30 -24.85 -3.12
CA GLU A 93 11.56 -25.61 -3.21
C GLU A 93 11.31 -27.13 -3.04
N LEU A 94 10.55 -27.54 -2.02
CA LEU A 94 10.16 -28.94 -1.83
C LEU A 94 9.37 -29.50 -3.03
N ARG A 95 8.47 -28.69 -3.61
CA ARG A 95 7.73 -29.09 -4.83
C ARG A 95 8.63 -29.19 -6.06
N LYS A 96 9.71 -28.41 -6.13
CA LYS A 96 10.72 -28.55 -7.20
C LYS A 96 11.51 -29.84 -7.01
N GLU A 97 11.92 -30.16 -5.79
CA GLU A 97 12.63 -31.41 -5.48
C GLU A 97 11.80 -32.66 -5.80
N VAL A 98 10.52 -32.68 -5.42
CA VAL A 98 9.60 -33.81 -5.74
C VAL A 98 9.34 -33.97 -7.24
N ARG A 99 9.43 -32.91 -8.04
CA ARG A 99 9.29 -32.99 -9.51
C ARG A 99 10.54 -33.53 -10.22
N HIS A 100 11.67 -33.54 -9.53
CA HIS A 100 12.96 -34.00 -10.06
C HIS A 100 13.31 -35.44 -9.61
N LEU A 101 12.44 -36.08 -8.83
CA LEU A 101 12.45 -37.51 -8.49
C LEU A 101 11.46 -38.28 -9.38
#